data_AF-A0A1H8VZR5-F1
#
_entry.id   AF-A0A1H8VZR5-F1
#
_cell.length_a   1.000
_cell.length_b   1.000
_cell.length_c   1.000
_cell.angle_alpha   90.00
_cell.angle_beta   90.00
_cell.angle_gamma   90.00
#
_symmetry.space_group_name_H-M   'P 1'
#
loop_
_entity.id
_entity.type
_entity.pdbx_description
1 polymer ?
#
loop_
_entity_poly.entity_id
_entity_poly.type
_entity_poly.pdbx_seq_one_letter_code
_entity_poly.pdbx_strand_id
1 'polypeptide(L)'
;MDIDSVLPDFRNSNSFDEIRDRFYSAAQTLILDYQIERGTRQWPIEAIELYLYHPTLWRDCTTHGVRYWAEQQLERGTWYVHRKGKPSPNRSGIDITSGSKADGIFCGLLIAGIGEKKGSSTALKTIVRPMDETFDAPRWSDDEKILMNQIDGTRIEGGELRLTKSPFPRSIPLYVDTRRLAGDHIPARFKDALLRIAAQRWRCGPNAQPLN
;
A
#
# COMPACT_ATOMS: atom_id res chain seq x y z
N MET A 1 -8.56 14.80 12.73
CA MET A 1 -7.37 13.98 13.03
C MET A 1 -6.50 14.05 11.79
N ASP A 2 -5.28 14.54 11.95
CA ASP A 2 -4.32 14.75 10.86
C ASP A 2 -3.87 13.39 10.30
N ILE A 3 -3.90 13.19 8.98
CA ILE A 3 -3.50 11.93 8.37
C ILE A 3 -2.02 11.62 8.63
N ASP A 4 -1.20 12.65 8.81
CA ASP A 4 0.22 12.49 9.14
C ASP A 4 0.43 11.88 10.55
N SER A 5 -0.58 11.90 11.42
CA SER A 5 -0.56 11.18 12.71
C SER A 5 -0.89 9.68 12.59
N VAL A 6 -1.51 9.28 11.48
CA VAL A 6 -1.90 7.88 11.22
C VAL A 6 -0.79 7.12 10.51
N LEU A 7 -0.05 7.79 9.62
CA LEU A 7 1.03 7.14 8.87
C LEU A 7 2.19 6.76 9.80
N PRO A 8 2.87 5.62 9.57
CA PRO A 8 3.97 5.22 10.42
C PRO A 8 5.20 6.09 10.15
N ASP A 9 5.85 6.60 11.19
CA ASP A 9 7.15 7.28 11.06
C ASP A 9 8.27 6.33 11.51
N PHE A 10 9.25 6.08 10.65
CA PHE A 10 10.33 5.13 10.93
C PHE A 10 11.65 5.77 11.34
N ARG A 11 11.79 7.10 11.33
CA ARG A 11 13.08 7.81 11.52
C ARG A 11 13.79 7.45 12.83
N ASN A 12 13.03 7.31 13.90
CA ASN A 12 13.53 6.99 15.24
C ASN A 12 13.25 5.54 15.64
N SER A 13 13.21 4.62 14.67
CA SER A 13 13.09 3.19 15.00
C SER A 13 14.44 2.68 15.49
N ASN A 14 14.45 1.78 16.46
CA ASN A 14 15.67 1.17 16.99
C ASN A 14 15.76 -0.34 16.74
N SER A 15 14.68 -0.96 16.29
CA SER A 15 14.61 -2.40 16.04
C SER A 15 13.62 -2.73 14.93
N PHE A 16 13.69 -3.96 14.45
CA PHE A 16 12.68 -4.47 13.51
C PHE A 16 11.31 -4.65 14.17
N ASP A 17 11.27 -4.98 15.47
CA ASP A 17 10.00 -5.08 16.21
C ASP A 17 9.31 -3.72 16.29
N GLU A 18 10.04 -2.63 16.56
CA GLU A 18 9.46 -1.28 16.54
C GLU A 18 8.92 -0.89 15.14
N ILE A 19 9.65 -1.25 14.08
CA ILE A 19 9.17 -1.05 12.70
C ILE A 19 7.85 -1.80 12.49
N ARG A 20 7.79 -3.06 12.92
CA ARG A 20 6.61 -3.90 12.77
C ARG A 20 5.42 -3.33 13.55
N ASP A 21 5.62 -2.92 14.79
CA ASP A 21 4.55 -2.40 15.66
C ASP A 21 3.99 -1.08 15.13
N ARG A 22 4.85 -0.16 14.66
CA ARG A 22 4.42 1.08 14.00
C ARG A 22 3.63 0.81 12.73
N PHE A 23 4.07 -0.16 11.93
CA PHE A 23 3.32 -0.60 10.76
C PHE A 23 1.96 -1.19 11.12
N TYR A 24 1.88 -2.05 12.14
CA TYR A 24 0.65 -2.70 12.56
C TYR A 24 -0.39 -1.69 13.03
N SER A 25 0.01 -0.73 13.88
CA SER A 25 -0.88 0.34 14.35
C SER A 25 -1.41 1.21 13.21
N ALA A 26 -0.52 1.62 12.28
CA ALA A 26 -0.93 2.39 11.11
C ALA A 26 -1.87 1.61 10.19
N ALA A 27 -1.52 0.36 9.86
CA ALA A 27 -2.32 -0.48 8.97
C ALA A 27 -3.69 -0.82 9.56
N GLN A 28 -3.75 -1.06 10.88
CA GLN A 28 -5.01 -1.25 11.61
C GLN A 28 -5.91 -0.02 11.48
N THR A 29 -5.39 1.16 11.80
CA THR A 29 -6.13 2.42 11.68
C THR A 29 -6.61 2.65 10.25
N LEU A 30 -5.73 2.48 9.26
CA LEU A 30 -6.07 2.66 7.84
C LEU A 30 -7.15 1.68 7.37
N ILE A 31 -7.11 0.42 7.80
CA ILE A 31 -8.12 -0.57 7.43
C ILE A 31 -9.44 -0.29 8.16
N LEU A 32 -9.42 -0.04 9.46
CA LEU A 32 -10.67 0.06 10.23
C LEU A 32 -11.39 1.40 10.05
N ASP A 33 -10.63 2.50 9.92
CA ASP A 33 -11.16 3.85 10.03
C ASP A 33 -11.13 4.65 8.73
N TYR A 34 -10.44 4.17 7.69
CA TYR A 34 -10.26 4.91 6.43
C TYR A 34 -10.77 4.13 5.22
N GLN A 35 -11.05 4.89 4.16
CA GLN A 35 -11.47 4.39 2.86
C GLN A 35 -10.86 5.23 1.74
N ILE A 36 -10.77 4.63 0.55
CA ILE A 36 -10.31 5.30 -0.66
C ILE A 36 -11.51 5.85 -1.40
N GLU A 37 -11.45 7.11 -1.84
CA GLU A 37 -12.51 7.82 -2.54
C GLU A 37 -12.00 8.38 -3.87
N ARG A 38 -12.77 8.16 -4.95
CA ARG A 38 -12.57 8.82 -6.25
C ARG A 38 -13.94 9.15 -6.86
N GLY A 39 -14.22 10.44 -7.06
CA GLY A 39 -15.55 10.90 -7.46
C GLY A 39 -16.63 10.40 -6.48
N THR A 40 -17.65 9.73 -6.98
CA THR A 40 -18.73 9.15 -6.16
C THR A 40 -18.43 7.74 -5.62
N ARG A 41 -17.28 7.18 -5.95
CA ARG A 41 -16.92 5.81 -5.56
C ARG A 41 -16.09 5.82 -4.28
N GLN A 42 -16.40 4.88 -3.40
CA GLN A 42 -15.72 4.68 -2.13
C GLN A 42 -15.41 3.20 -1.95
N TRP A 43 -14.21 2.90 -1.50
CA TRP A 43 -13.76 1.53 -1.25
C TRP A 43 -13.09 1.41 0.11
N PRO A 44 -13.56 0.51 1.00
CA PRO A 44 -12.83 0.21 2.21
C PRO A 44 -11.49 -0.46 1.86
N ILE A 45 -10.43 -0.15 2.61
CA ILE A 45 -9.12 -0.81 2.46
C ILE A 45 -9.18 -2.17 3.15
N GLU A 46 -8.77 -3.23 2.49
CA GLU A 46 -8.94 -4.59 3.03
C GLU A 46 -7.63 -5.27 3.40
N ALA A 47 -6.54 -4.85 2.78
CA ALA A 47 -5.21 -5.36 3.09
C ALA A 47 -4.12 -4.36 2.71
N ILE A 48 -3.09 -4.30 3.53
CA ILE A 48 -1.91 -3.44 3.36
C ILE A 48 -0.64 -4.28 3.52
N GLU A 49 0.38 -4.03 2.70
CA GLU A 49 1.72 -4.60 2.83
C GLU A 49 2.77 -3.51 3.03
N LEU A 50 3.76 -3.73 3.89
CA LEU A 50 4.87 -2.80 4.10
C LEU A 50 6.03 -3.09 3.14
N TYR A 51 6.48 -2.06 2.43
CA TYR A 51 7.75 -2.04 1.70
C TYR A 51 8.60 -0.90 2.25
N LEU A 52 9.64 -1.25 3.00
CA LEU A 52 10.46 -0.29 3.72
C LEU A 52 11.94 -0.50 3.42
N TYR A 53 12.61 0.53 2.94
CA TYR A 53 14.07 0.62 3.01
C TYR A 53 14.45 1.59 4.12
N HIS A 54 15.01 1.05 5.19
CA HIS A 54 15.66 1.78 6.26
C HIS A 54 17.18 1.56 6.17
N PRO A 55 18.01 2.62 6.08
CA PRO A 55 19.45 2.49 5.79
C PRO A 55 20.24 1.65 6.79
N THR A 56 19.82 1.56 8.05
CA THR A 56 20.55 0.85 9.11
C THR A 56 19.85 -0.40 9.64
N LEU A 57 18.51 -0.45 9.65
CA LEU A 57 17.74 -1.50 10.31
C LEU A 57 17.12 -2.52 9.37
N TRP A 58 16.57 -2.07 8.24
CA TRP A 58 15.77 -2.91 7.36
C TRP A 58 15.94 -2.50 5.89
N ARG A 59 16.98 -3.03 5.24
CA ARG A 59 17.29 -2.74 3.84
C ARG A 59 16.53 -3.65 2.89
N ASP A 60 15.21 -3.52 2.83
CA ASP A 60 14.39 -4.35 1.97
C ASP A 60 14.70 -4.09 0.48
N CYS A 61 15.27 -5.11 -0.17
CA CYS A 61 15.65 -5.04 -1.59
C CYS A 61 14.44 -5.09 -2.54
N THR A 62 13.24 -5.36 -2.02
CA THR A 62 12.00 -5.39 -2.80
C THR A 62 11.30 -4.03 -2.84
N THR A 63 11.71 -3.08 -2.00
CA THR A 63 11.20 -1.70 -2.01
C THR A 63 11.57 -1.00 -3.32
N HIS A 64 10.58 -0.36 -3.95
CA HIS A 64 10.75 0.29 -5.24
C HIS A 64 11.70 1.49 -5.20
N GLY A 65 11.77 2.19 -4.07
CA GLY A 65 12.69 3.29 -3.82
C GLY A 65 14.14 2.95 -4.18
N VAL A 66 14.61 1.77 -3.77
CA VAL A 66 15.99 1.33 -4.08
C VAL A 66 16.07 0.58 -5.41
N ARG A 67 15.09 -0.26 -5.71
CA ARG A 67 15.14 -1.11 -6.91
C ARG A 67 14.95 -0.35 -8.22
N TYR A 68 14.15 0.71 -8.19
CA TYR A 68 13.73 1.47 -9.37
C TYR A 68 13.94 2.99 -9.21
N TRP A 69 14.60 3.42 -8.13
CA TRP A 69 14.79 4.85 -7.82
C TRP A 69 13.47 5.62 -7.74
N ALA A 70 12.47 5.04 -7.06
CA ALA A 70 11.17 5.68 -6.86
C ALA A 70 11.25 6.75 -5.76
N GLU A 71 11.68 7.96 -6.12
CA GLU A 71 11.84 9.09 -5.19
C GLU A 71 10.54 9.48 -4.49
N GLN A 72 9.37 9.19 -5.08
CA GLN A 72 8.06 9.43 -4.44
C GLN A 72 7.96 8.70 -3.09
N GLN A 73 8.61 7.55 -2.92
CA GLN A 73 8.60 6.81 -1.65
C GLN A 73 9.46 7.48 -0.55
N LEU A 74 10.22 8.55 -0.84
CA LEU A 74 10.89 9.39 0.16
C LEU A 74 9.96 10.42 0.78
N GLU A 75 8.85 10.71 0.11
CA GLU A 75 7.82 11.62 0.60
C GLU A 75 6.89 10.90 1.57
N ARG A 76 6.20 11.69 2.40
CA ARG A 76 5.18 11.22 3.33
C ARG A 76 3.82 11.73 2.91
N GLY A 77 2.80 10.88 3.01
CA GLY A 77 1.42 11.27 2.79
C GLY A 77 1.09 11.57 1.33
N THR A 78 1.77 10.90 0.39
CA THR A 78 1.47 10.97 -1.04
C THR A 78 1.07 9.61 -1.60
N TRP A 79 0.42 9.60 -2.76
CA TRP A 79 0.21 8.38 -3.53
C TRP A 79 1.47 8.04 -4.33
N TYR A 80 1.79 6.75 -4.42
CA TYR A 80 2.81 6.26 -5.37
C TYR A 80 2.23 5.13 -6.23
N VAL A 81 2.20 5.32 -7.55
CA VAL A 81 1.66 4.37 -8.52
C VAL A 81 2.79 3.59 -9.19
N HIS A 82 2.79 2.27 -8.97
CA HIS A 82 3.81 1.37 -9.50
C HIS A 82 3.68 1.21 -11.00
N ARG A 83 4.82 1.24 -11.69
CA ARG A 83 4.92 0.92 -13.13
C ARG A 83 3.94 1.72 -13.98
N LYS A 84 3.68 2.99 -13.60
CA LYS A 84 2.91 3.94 -14.41
C LYS A 84 3.46 3.97 -15.85
N GLY A 85 2.58 3.84 -16.83
CA GLY A 85 2.96 3.78 -18.26
C GLY A 85 3.54 2.44 -18.76
N LYS A 86 3.71 1.41 -17.92
CA LYS A 86 4.06 0.06 -18.40
C LYS A 86 2.82 -0.68 -18.91
N PRO A 87 2.95 -1.59 -19.89
CA PRO A 87 1.80 -2.12 -20.59
C PRO A 87 0.95 -3.12 -19.79
N SER A 88 1.35 -3.59 -18.61
CA SER A 88 0.65 -4.68 -17.92
C SER A 88 -0.03 -4.22 -16.63
N PRO A 89 -1.37 -4.10 -16.61
CA PRO A 89 -2.14 -3.77 -15.41
C PRO A 89 -1.94 -4.77 -14.26
N ASN A 90 -1.71 -6.04 -14.58
CA ASN A 90 -1.57 -7.11 -13.59
C ASN A 90 -0.28 -7.05 -12.76
N ARG A 91 0.64 -6.12 -13.08
CA ARG A 91 1.89 -5.90 -12.34
C ARG A 91 2.01 -4.51 -11.74
N SER A 92 0.94 -3.72 -11.79
CA SER A 92 0.88 -2.39 -11.19
C SER A 92 0.23 -2.47 -9.79
N GLY A 93 0.34 -1.38 -9.05
CA GLY A 93 -0.12 -1.26 -7.66
C GLY A 93 -0.05 0.19 -7.23
N ILE A 94 -0.58 0.47 -6.05
CA ILE A 94 -0.58 1.81 -5.47
C ILE A 94 -0.24 1.75 -3.99
N ASP A 95 0.63 2.65 -3.57
CA ASP A 95 1.08 2.78 -2.19
C ASP A 95 0.63 4.10 -1.59
N ILE A 96 0.41 4.12 -0.29
CA ILE A 96 0.52 5.32 0.52
C ILE A 96 1.98 5.46 0.97
N THR A 97 2.61 6.59 0.67
CA THR A 97 4.02 6.82 1.01
C THR A 97 4.19 7.28 2.45
N SER A 98 5.27 6.85 3.09
CA SER A 98 5.59 7.23 4.48
C SER A 98 7.09 7.37 4.72
N GLY A 99 7.81 7.84 3.69
CA GLY A 99 9.26 7.95 3.70
C GLY A 99 9.78 9.14 4.49
N SER A 100 11.11 9.27 4.48
CA SER A 100 11.81 10.49 4.88
C SER A 100 13.01 10.71 3.98
N LYS A 101 12.99 11.81 3.21
CA LYS A 101 14.12 12.24 2.39
C LYS A 101 15.35 12.58 3.23
N ALA A 102 15.17 13.23 4.37
CA ALA A 102 16.28 13.65 5.25
C ALA A 102 17.07 12.45 5.79
N ASP A 103 16.37 11.33 6.03
CA ASP A 103 16.95 10.12 6.61
C ASP A 103 17.24 9.03 5.57
N GLY A 104 16.97 9.29 4.28
CA GLY A 104 17.13 8.32 3.20
C GLY A 104 16.23 7.07 3.37
N ILE A 105 15.06 7.24 3.97
CA ILE A 105 14.09 6.17 4.21
C ILE A 105 13.07 6.17 3.08
N PHE A 106 12.98 5.06 2.34
CA PHE A 106 11.92 4.86 1.36
C PHE A 106 10.84 3.98 1.96
N CYS A 107 9.59 4.41 1.91
CA CYS A 107 8.49 3.61 2.44
C CYS A 107 7.24 3.70 1.55
N GLY A 108 6.69 2.54 1.22
CA GLY A 108 5.37 2.38 0.62
C GLY A 108 4.52 1.40 1.42
N LEU A 109 3.29 1.83 1.74
CA LEU A 109 2.22 0.99 2.26
C LEU A 109 1.34 0.56 1.08
N LEU A 110 1.65 -0.61 0.51
CA LEU A 110 0.97 -1.13 -0.67
C LEU A 110 -0.48 -1.48 -0.35
N ILE A 111 -1.42 -0.90 -1.08
CA ILE A 111 -2.82 -1.28 -1.02
C ILE A 111 -2.99 -2.63 -1.72
N ALA A 112 -3.11 -3.70 -0.95
CA ALA A 112 -3.12 -5.08 -1.43
C ALA A 112 -4.53 -5.70 -1.53
N GLY A 113 -5.56 -4.90 -1.26
CA GLY A 113 -6.96 -5.23 -1.47
C GLY A 113 -7.88 -4.08 -1.06
N ILE A 114 -9.00 -3.92 -1.77
CA ILE A 114 -10.05 -2.93 -1.47
C ILE A 114 -11.42 -3.54 -1.74
N GLY A 115 -12.44 -3.22 -0.94
CA GLY A 115 -13.80 -3.75 -1.12
C GLY A 115 -13.83 -5.28 -1.25
N GLU A 116 -14.24 -5.81 -2.40
CA GLU A 116 -14.23 -7.26 -2.70
C GLU A 116 -13.06 -7.69 -3.60
N LYS A 117 -12.11 -6.79 -3.88
CA LYS A 117 -11.10 -6.93 -4.94
C LYS A 117 -9.72 -7.28 -4.40
N LYS A 118 -9.19 -8.44 -4.86
CA LYS A 118 -7.99 -9.10 -4.34
C LYS A 118 -6.71 -8.77 -5.06
N GLY A 119 -5.70 -8.37 -4.30
CA GLY A 119 -4.36 -8.10 -4.82
C GLY A 119 -4.21 -6.66 -5.26
N SER A 120 -2.97 -6.19 -5.21
CA SER A 120 -2.63 -4.79 -5.50
C SER A 120 -2.95 -4.35 -6.91
N SER A 121 -2.71 -5.20 -7.91
CA SER A 121 -3.06 -4.90 -9.30
C SER A 121 -4.57 -4.79 -9.51
N THR A 122 -5.34 -5.68 -8.90
CA THR A 122 -6.81 -5.64 -8.92
C THR A 122 -7.33 -4.40 -8.20
N ALA A 123 -6.73 -4.00 -7.08
CA ALA A 123 -7.07 -2.78 -6.36
C ALA A 123 -6.86 -1.54 -7.23
N LEU A 124 -5.67 -1.39 -7.84
CA LEU A 124 -5.40 -0.26 -8.74
C LEU A 124 -6.33 -0.27 -9.97
N LYS A 125 -6.55 -1.43 -10.60
CA LYS A 125 -7.51 -1.54 -11.71
C LYS A 125 -8.90 -1.05 -11.28
N THR A 126 -9.37 -1.46 -10.11
CA THR A 126 -10.69 -1.04 -9.60
C THR A 126 -10.76 0.47 -9.36
N ILE A 127 -9.66 1.07 -8.89
CA ILE A 127 -9.57 2.50 -8.67
C ILE A 127 -9.57 3.24 -10.00
N VAL A 128 -8.77 2.84 -10.98
CA VAL A 128 -8.52 3.60 -12.20
C VAL A 128 -9.63 3.35 -13.23
N ARG A 129 -10.01 2.09 -13.44
CA ARG A 129 -10.93 1.68 -14.51
C ARG A 129 -12.37 2.09 -14.23
N PRO A 130 -13.14 2.42 -15.28
CA PRO A 130 -14.59 2.36 -15.19
C PRO A 130 -15.04 0.92 -14.84
N MET A 131 -16.23 0.76 -14.27
CA MET A 131 -16.74 -0.54 -13.77
C MET A 131 -17.20 -1.49 -14.90
N ASP A 132 -16.88 -1.16 -16.15
CA ASP A 132 -17.35 -1.83 -17.36
C ASP A 132 -16.36 -2.90 -17.88
N GLU A 133 -16.64 -3.42 -19.08
CA GLU A 133 -16.00 -4.56 -19.78
C GLU A 133 -14.47 -4.48 -19.92
N THR A 134 -13.87 -3.36 -19.53
CA THR A 134 -12.43 -3.10 -19.65
C THR A 134 -11.60 -3.65 -18.48
N PHE A 135 -12.22 -4.21 -17.43
CA PHE A 135 -11.49 -4.66 -16.24
C PHE A 135 -10.37 -5.67 -16.53
N ASP A 136 -10.56 -6.54 -17.52
CA ASP A 136 -9.58 -7.55 -17.94
C ASP A 136 -8.75 -7.14 -19.17
N ALA A 137 -8.90 -5.89 -19.64
CA ALA A 137 -8.11 -5.39 -20.75
C ALA A 137 -6.61 -5.54 -20.44
N PRO A 138 -5.82 -6.11 -21.38
CA PRO A 138 -4.44 -6.52 -21.11
C PRO A 138 -3.48 -5.34 -20.98
N ARG A 139 -3.92 -4.12 -21.32
CA ARG A 139 -3.14 -2.89 -21.33
C ARG A 139 -3.91 -1.73 -20.72
N TRP A 140 -3.16 -0.77 -20.17
CA TRP A 140 -3.73 0.52 -19.79
C TRP A 140 -4.06 1.35 -21.04
N SER A 141 -5.26 1.92 -21.11
CA SER A 141 -5.64 2.95 -22.08
C SER A 141 -4.85 4.23 -21.81
N ASP A 142 -4.88 5.18 -22.75
CA ASP A 142 -4.17 6.45 -22.56
C ASP A 142 -4.82 7.31 -21.48
N ASP A 143 -6.16 7.31 -21.38
CA ASP A 143 -6.89 7.98 -20.31
C ASP A 143 -6.55 7.40 -18.93
N GLU A 144 -6.44 6.06 -18.83
CA GLU A 144 -6.03 5.38 -17.59
C GLU A 144 -4.60 5.77 -17.20
N LYS A 145 -3.68 5.93 -18.16
CA LYS A 145 -2.31 6.40 -17.90
C LYS A 145 -2.28 7.85 -17.45
N ILE A 146 -3.07 8.72 -18.09
CA ILE A 146 -3.19 10.13 -17.72
C ILE A 146 -3.67 10.24 -16.28
N LEU A 147 -4.74 9.51 -15.93
CA LEU A 147 -5.27 9.48 -14.57
C LEU A 147 -4.24 8.97 -13.56
N MET A 148 -3.55 7.86 -13.86
CA MET A 148 -2.50 7.36 -12.96
C MET A 148 -1.38 8.38 -12.74
N ASN A 149 -1.01 9.15 -13.77
CA ASN A 149 -0.03 10.23 -13.66
C ASN A 149 -0.55 11.42 -12.84
N GLN A 150 -1.85 11.69 -12.88
CA GLN A 150 -2.49 12.72 -12.05
C GLN A 150 -2.58 12.30 -10.58
N ILE A 151 -2.68 11.00 -10.29
CA ILE A 151 -2.70 10.48 -8.92
C ILE A 151 -1.29 10.43 -8.32
N ASP A 152 -0.31 9.94 -9.08
CA ASP A 152 1.05 9.72 -8.59
C ASP A 152 1.72 11.00 -8.06
N GLY A 153 2.27 10.93 -6.85
CA GLY A 153 2.94 12.04 -6.17
C GLY A 153 2.00 13.06 -5.52
N THR A 154 0.69 12.95 -5.68
CA THR A 154 -0.27 13.86 -5.03
C THR A 154 -0.52 13.50 -3.57
N ARG A 155 -0.92 14.48 -2.76
CA ARG A 155 -1.27 14.27 -1.34
C ARG A 155 -2.46 13.35 -1.19
N ILE A 156 -2.39 12.39 -0.27
CA ILE A 156 -3.45 11.39 -0.08
C ILE A 156 -4.77 11.99 0.43
N GLU A 157 -4.74 13.15 1.07
CA GLU A 157 -5.95 13.83 1.57
C GLU A 157 -6.67 14.68 0.51
N GLY A 158 -6.03 14.90 -0.65
CA GLY A 158 -6.52 15.82 -1.69
C GLY A 158 -6.46 15.22 -3.09
N GLY A 159 -6.91 15.99 -4.08
CA GLY A 159 -6.88 15.60 -5.49
C GLY A 159 -7.98 14.62 -5.92
N GLU A 160 -7.74 13.97 -7.06
CA GLU A 160 -8.69 13.06 -7.71
C GLU A 160 -8.94 11.79 -6.89
N LEU A 161 -7.87 11.23 -6.29
CA LEU A 161 -7.93 10.06 -5.41
C LEU A 161 -7.62 10.50 -3.98
N ARG A 162 -8.54 10.25 -3.06
CA ARG A 162 -8.42 10.67 -1.66
C ARG A 162 -8.53 9.49 -0.71
N LEU A 163 -7.82 9.59 0.40
CA LEU A 163 -7.96 8.76 1.57
C LEU A 163 -8.79 9.55 2.58
N THR A 164 -10.01 9.10 2.85
CA THR A 164 -10.96 9.78 3.71
C THR A 164 -11.30 8.91 4.91
N LYS A 165 -11.59 9.55 6.05
CA LYS A 165 -12.08 8.83 7.22
C LYS A 165 -13.46 8.27 6.92
N SER A 166 -13.67 6.99 7.16
CA SER A 166 -14.95 6.35 6.95
C SER A 166 -15.97 6.88 7.96
N PRO A 167 -17.20 7.22 7.53
CA PRO A 167 -18.28 7.55 8.46
C PRO A 167 -18.73 6.34 9.29
N PHE A 168 -18.35 5.12 8.89
CA PHE A 168 -18.69 3.88 9.59
C PHE A 168 -17.42 3.08 9.90
N PRO A 169 -16.70 3.44 10.99
CA PRO A 169 -15.55 2.66 11.46
C PRO A 169 -15.91 1.19 11.64
N ARG A 170 -15.01 0.32 11.21
CA ARG A 170 -15.25 -1.12 11.20
C ARG A 170 -14.74 -1.76 12.47
N SER A 171 -15.50 -2.72 12.99
CA SER A 171 -15.06 -3.62 14.07
C SER A 171 -14.98 -5.03 13.49
N ILE A 172 -13.89 -5.30 12.77
CA ILE A 172 -13.64 -6.58 12.12
C ILE A 172 -12.29 -7.14 12.58
N PRO A 173 -12.15 -8.47 12.72
CA PRO A 173 -10.86 -9.06 13.03
C PRO A 173 -9.84 -8.81 11.93
N LEU A 174 -8.63 -8.43 12.35
CA LEU A 174 -7.46 -8.28 11.48
C LEU A 174 -6.48 -9.43 11.68
N TYR A 175 -5.71 -9.71 10.64
CA TYR A 175 -4.71 -10.77 10.63
C TYR A 175 -3.38 -10.24 10.12
N VAL A 176 -2.30 -10.66 10.77
CA VAL A 176 -0.93 -10.49 10.31
C VAL A 176 -0.53 -11.68 9.43
N ASP A 177 0.21 -11.44 8.36
CA ASP A 177 0.70 -12.49 7.46
C ASP A 177 2.00 -12.06 6.78
N THR A 178 2.64 -12.98 6.06
CA THR A 178 3.74 -12.65 5.17
C THR A 178 3.26 -11.90 3.94
N ARG A 179 4.16 -11.11 3.34
CA ARG A 179 3.87 -10.40 2.08
C ARG A 179 3.79 -11.37 0.92
N ARG A 180 3.01 -11.01 -0.10
CA ARG A 180 2.90 -11.78 -1.35
C ARG A 180 4.04 -11.46 -2.31
N LEU A 181 5.25 -11.82 -1.91
CA LEU A 181 6.44 -11.64 -2.73
C LEU A 181 6.60 -12.78 -3.74
N ALA A 182 7.00 -12.44 -4.97
CA ALA A 182 7.34 -13.40 -6.00
C ALA A 182 8.85 -13.38 -6.29
N GLY A 183 9.49 -14.55 -6.28
CA GLY A 183 10.87 -14.74 -6.71
C GLY A 183 11.76 -15.42 -5.68
N ASP A 184 12.50 -16.43 -6.14
CA ASP A 184 13.36 -17.25 -5.27
C ASP A 184 14.58 -16.48 -4.75
N HIS A 185 15.05 -15.49 -5.51
CA HIS A 185 16.18 -14.61 -5.19
C HIS A 185 15.94 -13.66 -4.00
N ILE A 186 14.70 -13.53 -3.50
CA ILE A 186 14.41 -12.66 -2.36
C ILE A 186 14.84 -13.39 -1.06
N PRO A 187 15.71 -12.77 -0.22
CA PRO A 187 16.15 -13.38 1.03
C PRO A 187 14.99 -13.77 1.96
N ALA A 188 15.15 -14.90 2.66
CA ALA A 188 14.15 -15.47 3.58
C ALA A 188 13.64 -14.45 4.60
N ARG A 189 14.54 -13.65 5.19
CA ARG A 189 14.17 -12.58 6.14
C ARG A 189 13.07 -11.64 5.63
N PHE A 190 12.98 -11.39 4.32
CA PHE A 190 11.96 -10.51 3.73
C PHE A 190 10.68 -11.26 3.33
N LYS A 191 10.79 -12.57 3.02
CA LYS A 191 9.67 -13.46 2.68
C LYS A 191 8.90 -13.87 3.92
N ASP A 192 9.61 -14.16 5.00
CA ASP A 192 9.03 -14.73 6.23
C ASP A 192 8.60 -13.64 7.22
N ALA A 193 8.97 -12.39 6.96
CA ALA A 193 8.55 -11.26 7.77
C ALA A 193 7.04 -11.01 7.64
N LEU A 194 6.38 -10.93 8.80
CA LEU A 194 4.94 -10.65 8.93
C LEU A 194 4.64 -9.16 8.64
N LEU A 195 4.74 -8.77 7.38
CA LEU A 195 4.62 -7.38 6.91
C LEU A 195 3.37 -7.17 6.04
N ARG A 196 2.31 -7.95 6.29
CA ARG A 196 0.99 -7.80 5.69
C ARG A 196 -0.07 -7.78 6.80
N ILE A 197 -0.97 -6.79 6.77
CA ILE A 197 -2.21 -6.79 7.58
C ILE A 197 -3.40 -6.95 6.63
N ALA A 198 -4.37 -7.77 6.99
CA ALA A 198 -5.58 -7.96 6.21
C ALA A 198 -6.82 -8.22 7.09
N ALA A 199 -7.99 -7.77 6.64
CA ALA A 199 -9.26 -8.14 7.24
C ALA A 199 -9.54 -9.65 7.11
N GLN A 200 -10.34 -10.24 8.01
CA GLN A 200 -10.56 -11.70 8.08
C GLN A 200 -10.85 -12.40 6.75
N ARG A 201 -11.75 -11.85 5.92
CA ARG A 201 -12.10 -12.43 4.60
C ARG A 201 -10.93 -12.43 3.60
N TRP A 202 -9.84 -11.75 3.95
CA TRP A 202 -8.61 -11.56 3.18
C TRP A 202 -7.41 -12.32 3.76
N ARG A 203 -7.64 -13.22 4.71
CA ARG A 203 -6.62 -14.17 5.21
C ARG A 203 -6.16 -15.07 4.04
N CYS A 204 -4.85 -15.21 3.84
CA CYS A 204 -4.34 -15.87 2.64
C CYS A 204 -3.22 -16.88 2.86
N GLY A 205 -2.44 -16.75 3.94
CA GLY A 205 -1.34 -17.64 4.23
C GLY A 205 -1.68 -18.67 5.30
N PRO A 206 -1.03 -19.86 5.27
CA PRO A 206 -1.06 -20.81 6.38
C PRO A 206 -0.50 -20.20 7.68
N ASN A 207 0.32 -19.15 7.56
CA ASN A 207 0.96 -18.46 8.67
C ASN A 207 0.15 -17.27 9.21
N ALA A 208 -1.04 -17.01 8.66
CA ALA A 208 -1.80 -15.85 9.07
C ALA A 208 -2.32 -16.01 10.50
N GLN A 209 -1.99 -15.05 11.37
CA GLN A 209 -2.32 -15.04 12.79
C GLN A 209 -3.25 -13.85 13.09
N PRO A 210 -4.17 -13.95 14.07
CA PRO A 210 -4.92 -12.80 14.53
C PRO A 210 -3.97 -11.67 14.97
N LEU A 211 -4.28 -10.44 14.57
CA LEU A 211 -3.66 -9.25 15.14
C LEU A 211 -4.39 -8.97 16.46
N ASN A 212 -3.72 -9.21 17.59
CA ASN A 212 -4.24 -8.94 18.93
C ASN A 212 -4.12 -7.47 19.29
#